data_AF-A0A132PBK7-F1
#
_entry.id   AF-A0A132PBK7-F1
#
_cell.length_a   1.000
_cell.length_b   1.000
_cell.length_c   1.000
_cell.angle_alpha   90.00
_cell.angle_beta   90.00
_cell.angle_gamma   90.00
#
_symmetry.space_group_name_H-M   'P 1'
#
loop_
_entity.id
_entity.type
_entity.pdbx_description
1 polymer ?
#
loop_
_entity_poly.entity_id
_entity_poly.type
_entity_poly.pdbx_seq_one_letter_code
_entity_poly.pdbx_strand_id
1 'polypeptide(L)'
;MPESCIVKRLAWLPSWALWLLIVCVSATSAYFGSRAFGWSIDWGSIADWAAAGGAFFAALVALRIANQDRELRAIEQEEGREEASKIQARLVQVEATNNSYSPTVHVKVVNFGPLPVLDVDLVAASWIEHPEARWGTNWKWSGPIDRLGPIEPLTHGTSHRILHPRSAQDDETATYWKTATFDVCFAHRDRDVPILNAAATDDRRRPTRYEQLDMDLVIITVHFTTADGLRWQVIVQGGVGDDPVRVQPRSREDRWLARIGLSQ
;
A
#
# COMPACT_ATOMS: atom_id res chain seq x y z
N MET A 1 -26.12 -11.60 63.93
CA MET A 1 -27.00 -11.73 62.76
C MET A 1 -26.17 -11.61 61.48
N PRO A 2 -25.81 -12.73 60.81
CA PRO A 2 -25.16 -12.72 59.51
C PRO A 2 -25.81 -13.70 58.52
N GLU A 3 -27.06 -13.48 58.10
CA GLU A 3 -27.74 -14.35 57.10
C GLU A 3 -27.79 -13.74 55.68
N SER A 4 -27.28 -12.52 55.48
CA SER A 4 -27.41 -11.80 54.20
C SER A 4 -26.25 -12.00 53.20
N CYS A 5 -25.21 -12.77 53.55
CA CYS A 5 -24.00 -12.87 52.71
C CYS A 5 -24.03 -14.03 51.67
N ILE A 6 -24.85 -15.05 51.88
CA ILE A 6 -24.84 -16.26 51.03
C ILE A 6 -25.61 -16.03 49.71
N VAL A 7 -26.67 -15.22 49.72
CA VAL A 7 -27.54 -15.01 48.53
C VAL A 7 -26.82 -14.21 47.42
N LYS A 8 -25.89 -13.31 47.76
CA LYS A 8 -25.17 -12.51 46.75
C LYS A 8 -24.11 -13.29 45.96
N ARG A 9 -23.60 -14.42 46.47
CA ARG A 9 -22.60 -15.23 45.75
C ARG A 9 -23.19 -16.17 44.71
N LEU A 10 -24.49 -16.48 44.77
CA LEU A 10 -25.16 -17.30 43.76
C LEU A 10 -25.52 -16.52 42.47
N ALA A 11 -25.58 -15.19 42.50
CA ALA A 11 -25.98 -14.37 41.34
C ALA A 11 -24.91 -14.25 40.24
N TRP A 12 -23.67 -14.65 40.52
CA TRP A 12 -22.56 -14.63 39.54
C TRP A 12 -22.29 -16.00 38.90
N LEU A 13 -23.03 -17.04 39.30
CA LEU A 13 -22.90 -18.32 38.64
C LEU A 13 -23.56 -18.22 37.27
N PRO A 14 -22.83 -18.49 36.18
CA PRO A 14 -23.42 -18.51 34.86
C PRO A 14 -24.56 -19.53 34.84
N SER A 15 -25.63 -19.24 34.10
CA SER A 15 -26.88 -20.02 34.15
C SER A 15 -26.69 -21.53 33.98
N TRP A 16 -25.66 -21.96 33.24
CA TRP A 16 -25.31 -23.37 33.08
C TRP A 16 -24.88 -24.07 34.37
N ALA A 17 -24.21 -23.39 35.30
CA ALA A 17 -23.76 -23.97 36.57
C ALA A 17 -24.93 -24.24 37.52
N LEU A 18 -25.97 -23.41 37.46
CA LEU A 18 -27.20 -23.61 38.22
C LEU A 18 -27.98 -24.84 37.71
N TRP A 19 -28.04 -25.04 36.39
CA TRP A 19 -28.61 -26.25 35.79
C TRP A 19 -27.83 -27.51 36.20
N LEU A 20 -26.49 -27.48 36.22
CA LEU A 20 -25.68 -28.61 36.69
C LEU A 20 -25.95 -28.97 38.16
N LEU A 21 -26.09 -27.97 39.03
CA LEU A 21 -26.43 -28.23 40.43
C LEU A 21 -27.81 -28.88 40.57
N ILE A 22 -28.81 -28.39 39.84
CA ILE A 22 -30.17 -28.99 39.84
C ILE A 22 -30.10 -30.44 39.38
N VAL A 23 -29.37 -30.73 38.29
CA VAL A 23 -29.20 -32.11 37.78
C VAL A 23 -28.51 -32.98 38.84
N CYS A 24 -27.42 -32.53 39.45
CA CYS A 24 -26.72 -33.29 40.50
C CYS A 24 -27.61 -33.59 41.71
N VAL A 25 -28.37 -32.60 42.19
CA VAL A 25 -29.30 -32.77 43.33
C VAL A 25 -30.44 -33.73 42.97
N SER A 26 -30.98 -33.63 41.74
CA SER A 26 -32.03 -34.54 41.27
C SER A 26 -31.53 -35.99 41.13
N ALA A 27 -30.31 -36.19 40.63
CA ALA A 27 -29.70 -37.50 40.46
C ALA A 27 -29.41 -38.17 41.81
N THR A 28 -28.90 -37.40 42.78
CA THR A 28 -28.69 -37.90 44.15
C THR A 28 -30.01 -38.26 44.83
N SER A 29 -31.05 -37.43 44.67
CA SER A 29 -32.39 -37.71 45.22
C SER A 29 -33.00 -38.98 44.62
N ALA A 30 -32.88 -39.18 43.31
CA ALA A 30 -33.37 -40.36 42.61
C ALA A 30 -32.63 -41.64 43.05
N TYR A 31 -31.30 -41.56 43.25
CA TYR A 31 -30.49 -42.68 43.74
C TYR A 31 -30.89 -43.14 45.15
N PHE A 32 -31.16 -42.19 46.06
CA PHE A 32 -31.64 -42.53 47.41
C PHE A 32 -33.08 -43.07 47.39
N GLY A 33 -33.95 -42.51 46.54
CA GLY A 33 -35.34 -42.96 46.40
C GLY A 33 -35.46 -44.38 45.83
N SER A 34 -34.70 -44.74 44.80
CA SER A 34 -34.77 -46.07 44.19
C SER A 34 -34.35 -47.19 45.15
N ARG A 35 -33.42 -46.91 46.08
CA ARG A 35 -33.03 -47.89 47.11
C ARG A 35 -34.14 -48.16 48.13
N ALA A 36 -35.03 -47.20 48.37
CA ALA A 36 -36.14 -47.37 49.32
C ALA A 36 -37.29 -48.22 48.75
N PHE A 37 -37.47 -48.28 47.43
CA PHE A 37 -38.61 -48.95 46.78
C PHE A 37 -38.32 -50.33 46.18
N GLY A 38 -37.11 -50.87 46.36
CA GLY A 38 -36.79 -52.26 45.96
C GLY A 38 -36.78 -52.50 44.44
N TRP A 39 -36.77 -51.45 43.63
CA TRP A 39 -36.64 -51.57 42.17
C TRP A 39 -35.15 -51.75 41.82
N SER A 40 -34.78 -52.92 41.29
CA SER A 40 -33.44 -53.19 40.79
C SER A 40 -33.23 -52.48 39.44
N ILE A 41 -33.01 -51.17 39.48
CA ILE A 41 -32.59 -50.40 38.32
C ILE A 41 -31.11 -50.70 38.07
N ASP A 42 -30.78 -51.16 36.87
CA ASP A 42 -29.39 -51.37 36.45
C ASP A 42 -28.70 -50.03 36.21
N TRP A 43 -28.07 -49.52 37.26
CA TRP A 43 -27.30 -48.28 37.25
C TRP A 43 -26.13 -48.29 36.26
N GLY A 44 -25.66 -49.48 35.84
CA GLY A 44 -24.62 -49.60 34.82
C GLY A 44 -25.10 -49.04 33.48
N SER A 45 -26.32 -49.41 33.06
CA SER A 45 -26.88 -48.92 31.79
C SER A 45 -27.07 -47.40 31.81
N ILE A 46 -27.56 -46.81 32.92
CA ILE A 46 -27.75 -45.36 33.01
C ILE A 46 -26.42 -44.62 32.96
N ALA A 47 -25.37 -45.16 33.59
CA ALA A 47 -24.03 -44.58 33.54
C ALA A 47 -23.45 -44.58 32.10
N ASP A 48 -23.69 -45.64 31.34
CA ASP A 48 -23.25 -45.74 29.94
C ASP A 48 -23.96 -44.69 29.06
N TRP A 49 -25.28 -44.53 29.23
CA TRP A 49 -26.05 -43.49 28.52
C TRP A 49 -25.61 -42.07 28.90
N ALA A 50 -25.31 -41.83 30.19
CA ALA A 50 -24.83 -40.55 30.66
C ALA A 50 -23.42 -40.23 30.12
N ALA A 51 -22.52 -41.22 30.11
CA ALA A 51 -21.18 -41.07 29.54
C ALA A 51 -21.21 -40.81 28.03
N ALA A 52 -22.05 -41.56 27.29
CA ALA A 52 -22.25 -41.34 25.87
C ALA A 52 -22.81 -39.94 25.59
N GLY A 53 -23.84 -39.52 26.32
CA GLY A 53 -24.41 -38.16 26.21
C GLY A 53 -23.39 -37.07 26.49
N GLY A 54 -22.58 -37.22 27.55
CA GLY A 54 -21.52 -36.27 27.91
C GLY A 54 -20.47 -36.11 26.81
N ALA A 55 -20.04 -37.21 26.18
CA ALA A 55 -19.08 -37.18 25.09
C ALA A 55 -19.62 -36.44 23.85
N PHE A 56 -20.90 -36.66 23.50
CA PHE A 56 -21.56 -35.94 22.40
C PHE A 56 -21.63 -34.44 22.68
N PHE A 57 -22.01 -34.01 23.89
CA PHE A 57 -22.04 -32.60 24.24
C PHE A 57 -20.65 -31.96 24.21
N ALA A 58 -19.63 -32.64 24.74
CA ALA A 58 -18.25 -32.16 24.68
C ALA A 58 -17.77 -31.97 23.23
N ALA A 59 -18.08 -32.91 22.34
CA ALA A 59 -17.75 -32.81 20.93
C ALA A 59 -18.44 -31.62 20.25
N LEU A 60 -19.72 -31.35 20.55
CA LEU A 60 -20.44 -30.20 20.01
C LEU A 60 -19.86 -28.87 20.50
N VAL A 61 -19.50 -28.78 21.79
CA VAL A 61 -18.86 -27.57 22.35
C VAL A 61 -17.48 -27.35 21.71
N ALA A 62 -16.67 -28.40 21.58
CA ALA A 62 -15.37 -28.32 20.93
C ALA A 62 -15.50 -27.89 19.45
N LEU A 63 -16.48 -28.41 18.72
CA LEU A 63 -16.75 -28.02 17.33
C LEU A 63 -17.18 -26.55 17.22
N ARG A 64 -18.01 -26.07 18.15
CA ARG A 64 -18.44 -24.67 18.17
C ARG A 64 -17.26 -23.73 18.41
N ILE A 65 -16.38 -24.05 19.35
CA ILE A 65 -15.16 -23.28 19.62
C ILE A 65 -14.24 -23.28 18.39
N ALA A 66 -14.07 -24.44 17.74
CA ALA A 66 -13.25 -24.55 16.54
C ALA A 66 -13.80 -23.73 15.36
N ASN A 67 -15.13 -23.61 15.21
CA ASN A 67 -15.73 -22.77 14.17
C ASN A 67 -15.59 -21.28 14.48
N GLN A 68 -15.78 -20.85 15.74
CA GLN A 68 -15.60 -19.45 16.13
C GLN A 68 -14.15 -18.96 15.94
N ASP A 69 -13.16 -19.81 16.21
CA ASP A 69 -11.74 -19.50 15.97
C ASP A 69 -11.44 -19.32 14.46
N ARG A 70 -12.14 -20.04 13.57
CA ARG A 70 -11.99 -19.85 12.11
C ARG A 70 -12.62 -18.54 11.64
N GLU A 71 -13.79 -18.18 12.17
CA GLU A 71 -14.46 -16.93 11.82
C GLU A 71 -13.65 -15.72 12.30
N LEU A 72 -13.13 -15.75 13.53
CA LEU A 72 -12.29 -14.68 14.06
C LEU A 72 -11.01 -14.50 13.24
N ARG A 73 -10.32 -15.58 12.88
CA ARG A 73 -9.12 -15.48 12.02
C ARG A 73 -9.44 -14.98 10.61
N ALA A 74 -10.64 -15.27 10.08
CA ALA A 74 -11.06 -14.74 8.79
C ALA A 74 -11.30 -13.23 8.86
N ILE A 75 -11.98 -12.76 9.91
CA ILE A 75 -12.23 -11.32 10.15
C ILE A 75 -10.92 -10.58 10.42
N GLU A 76 -10.04 -11.12 11.28
CA GLU A 76 -8.72 -10.52 11.55
C GLU A 76 -7.83 -10.47 10.30
N GLN A 77 -7.95 -11.45 9.39
CA GLN A 77 -7.25 -11.41 8.10
C GLN A 77 -7.84 -10.39 7.13
N GLU A 78 -9.15 -10.18 7.15
CA GLU A 78 -9.82 -9.16 6.33
C GLU A 78 -9.53 -7.75 6.86
N GLU A 79 -9.67 -7.52 8.16
CA GLU A 79 -9.35 -6.25 8.82
C GLU A 79 -7.85 -5.95 8.73
N GLY A 80 -6.99 -6.95 8.97
CA GLY A 80 -5.54 -6.83 8.82
C GLY A 80 -5.11 -6.58 7.37
N ARG A 81 -5.85 -7.10 6.38
CA ARG A 81 -5.62 -6.77 4.96
C ARG A 81 -6.04 -5.36 4.63
N GLU A 82 -7.15 -4.89 5.16
CA GLU A 82 -7.57 -3.51 4.95
C GLU A 82 -6.59 -2.53 5.59
N GLU A 83 -6.15 -2.77 6.82
CA GLU A 83 -5.16 -1.94 7.49
C GLU A 83 -3.79 -2.02 6.82
N ALA A 84 -3.36 -3.21 6.41
CA ALA A 84 -2.16 -3.38 5.61
C ALA A 84 -2.29 -2.68 4.24
N SER A 85 -3.47 -2.66 3.61
CA SER A 85 -3.68 -1.93 2.35
C SER A 85 -3.69 -0.41 2.53
N LYS A 86 -4.15 0.08 3.70
CA LYS A 86 -4.13 1.49 4.09
C LYS A 86 -2.71 1.96 4.47
N ILE A 87 -1.87 1.05 4.98
CA ILE A 87 -0.48 1.30 5.39
C ILE A 87 0.54 0.89 4.31
N GLN A 88 0.16 0.09 3.32
CA GLN A 88 1.03 -0.29 2.19
C GLN A 88 1.40 0.97 1.43
N ALA A 89 2.55 1.50 1.83
CA ALA A 89 3.15 2.72 1.33
C ALA A 89 3.10 2.67 -0.19
N ARG A 90 2.56 3.74 -0.77
CA ARG A 90 2.55 3.91 -2.22
C ARG A 90 4.00 3.97 -2.65
N LEU A 91 4.42 2.90 -3.30
CA LEU A 91 5.80 2.63 -3.61
C LEU A 91 6.02 3.01 -5.06
N VAL A 92 6.54 4.21 -5.29
CA VAL A 92 6.90 4.66 -6.63
C VAL A 92 8.41 4.81 -6.67
N GLN A 93 9.03 4.23 -7.67
CA GLN A 93 10.43 4.48 -7.99
C GLN A 93 10.48 5.51 -9.10
N VAL A 94 11.26 6.56 -8.89
CA VAL A 94 11.55 7.57 -9.90
C VAL A 94 13.05 7.53 -10.13
N GLU A 95 13.43 7.17 -11.35
CA GLU A 95 14.81 7.00 -11.77
C GLU A 95 15.13 8.11 -12.79
N ALA A 96 16.13 8.92 -12.51
CA ALA A 96 16.64 9.93 -13.45
C ALA A 96 18.01 9.48 -13.97
N THR A 97 18.13 9.36 -15.29
CA THR A 97 19.36 8.94 -15.96
C THR A 97 19.73 9.90 -17.09
N ASN A 98 21.03 10.06 -17.31
CA ASN A 98 21.51 10.84 -18.44
C ASN A 98 21.36 10.04 -19.75
N ASN A 99 20.89 10.72 -20.80
CA ASN A 99 21.01 10.18 -22.14
C ASN A 99 22.31 10.68 -22.79
N SER A 100 23.20 9.79 -23.19
CA SER A 100 24.46 10.20 -23.85
C SER A 100 24.25 10.67 -25.30
N TYR A 101 23.11 10.33 -25.90
CA TYR A 101 22.80 10.59 -27.32
C TYR A 101 21.87 11.79 -27.54
N SER A 102 21.26 12.30 -26.48
CA SER A 102 20.41 13.50 -26.52
C SER A 102 20.71 14.39 -25.31
N PRO A 103 20.56 15.72 -25.41
CA PRO A 103 20.81 16.63 -24.30
C PRO A 103 19.60 16.66 -23.35
N THR A 104 19.18 15.49 -22.91
CA THR A 104 17.98 15.28 -22.12
C THR A 104 18.26 14.34 -20.97
N VAL A 105 17.68 14.63 -19.82
CA VAL A 105 17.61 13.73 -18.68
C VAL A 105 16.38 12.84 -18.86
N HIS A 106 16.59 11.53 -18.91
CA HIS A 106 15.53 10.54 -19.01
C HIS A 106 15.01 10.19 -17.60
N VAL A 107 13.76 10.56 -17.33
CA VAL A 107 13.08 10.29 -16.06
C VAL A 107 12.10 9.14 -16.28
N LYS A 108 12.36 8.02 -15.61
CA LYS A 108 11.53 6.82 -15.65
C LYS A 108 10.82 6.65 -14.32
N VAL A 109 9.51 6.44 -14.38
CA VAL A 109 8.66 6.27 -13.21
C VAL A 109 8.04 4.87 -13.27
N VAL A 110 8.18 4.12 -12.18
CA VAL A 110 7.63 2.77 -12.01
C VAL A 110 6.78 2.70 -10.75
N ASN A 111 5.55 2.20 -10.88
CA ASN A 111 4.66 1.96 -9.74
C ASN A 111 4.87 0.54 -9.20
N PHE A 112 5.44 0.43 -8.01
CA PHE A 112 5.54 -0.81 -7.24
C PHE A 112 4.44 -0.92 -6.17
N GLY A 113 3.56 0.08 -6.06
CA GLY A 113 2.42 0.06 -5.16
C GLY A 113 1.32 -0.88 -5.66
N PRO A 114 0.43 -1.33 -4.76
CA PRO A 114 -0.67 -2.23 -5.10
C PRO A 114 -1.82 -1.56 -5.87
N LEU A 115 -1.85 -0.22 -5.89
CA LEU A 115 -2.93 0.58 -6.50
C LEU A 115 -2.41 1.34 -7.73
N PRO A 116 -3.23 1.52 -8.78
CA PRO A 116 -2.84 2.33 -9.93
C PRO A 116 -2.72 3.81 -9.57
N VAL A 117 -1.76 4.48 -10.19
CA VAL A 117 -1.64 5.95 -10.18
C VAL A 117 -2.29 6.46 -11.47
N LEU A 118 -3.22 7.41 -11.39
CA LEU A 118 -3.96 7.88 -12.55
C LEU A 118 -3.16 8.88 -13.37
N ASP A 119 -2.54 9.85 -12.70
CA ASP A 119 -1.79 10.92 -13.35
C ASP A 119 -0.37 10.99 -12.78
N VAL A 120 0.60 11.17 -13.68
CA VAL A 120 2.00 11.42 -13.35
C VAL A 120 2.43 12.65 -14.13
N ASP A 121 2.75 13.71 -13.41
CA ASP A 121 3.07 15.01 -13.99
C ASP A 121 4.47 15.43 -13.59
N LEU A 122 5.26 15.89 -14.57
CA LEU A 122 6.53 16.53 -14.28
C LEU A 122 6.25 18.03 -14.08
N VAL A 123 6.33 18.48 -12.82
CA VAL A 123 5.85 19.83 -12.42
C VAL A 123 6.98 20.84 -12.35
N ALA A 124 8.19 20.39 -12.00
CA ALA A 124 9.36 21.25 -11.95
C ALA A 124 10.63 20.47 -12.30
N ALA A 125 11.57 21.15 -12.95
CA ALA A 125 12.95 20.72 -13.03
C ALA A 125 13.86 21.94 -12.88
N SER A 126 15.00 21.79 -12.23
CA SER A 126 15.99 22.85 -12.08
C SER A 126 17.39 22.27 -12.11
N TRP A 127 18.32 23.02 -12.68
CA TRP A 127 19.73 22.69 -12.69
C TRP A 127 20.49 23.73 -11.87
N ILE A 128 21.14 23.30 -10.78
CA ILE A 128 21.75 24.19 -9.78
C ILE A 128 22.84 25.08 -10.39
N GLU A 129 23.65 24.57 -11.31
CA GLU A 129 24.70 25.37 -12.00
C GLU A 129 24.13 26.39 -12.97
N HIS A 130 22.91 26.16 -13.47
CA HIS A 130 22.23 27.02 -14.44
C HIS A 130 20.81 27.35 -13.95
N PRO A 131 20.68 28.15 -12.87
CA PRO A 131 19.38 28.46 -12.27
C PRO A 131 18.44 29.24 -13.20
N GLU A 132 19.00 29.93 -14.20
CA GLU A 132 18.26 30.63 -15.26
C GLU A 132 17.80 29.71 -16.39
N ALA A 133 18.21 28.44 -16.40
CA ALA A 133 17.81 27.47 -17.40
C ALA A 133 16.29 27.29 -17.37
N ARG A 134 15.67 27.38 -18.55
CA ARG A 134 14.30 26.92 -18.73
C ARG A 134 14.33 25.42 -19.01
N TRP A 135 13.29 24.71 -18.57
CA TRP A 135 13.17 23.27 -18.79
C TRP A 135 11.86 22.95 -19.50
N GLY A 136 11.80 21.78 -20.13
CA GLY A 136 10.54 21.24 -20.65
C GLY A 136 10.66 19.79 -21.05
N THR A 137 9.52 19.23 -21.43
CA THR A 137 9.39 17.84 -21.90
C THR A 137 9.00 17.84 -23.38
N ASN A 138 9.02 16.67 -24.04
CA ASN A 138 8.68 16.53 -25.46
C ASN A 138 9.64 17.27 -26.41
N TRP A 139 10.94 17.28 -26.09
CA TRP A 139 11.95 17.67 -27.06
C TRP A 139 12.09 16.59 -28.14
N LYS A 140 11.16 16.57 -29.12
CA LYS A 140 11.33 15.78 -30.33
C LYS A 140 12.41 16.44 -31.17
N TRP A 141 13.64 15.97 -31.02
CA TRP A 141 14.75 16.34 -31.88
C TRP A 141 14.52 15.77 -33.29
N SER A 142 13.63 16.37 -34.07
CA SER A 142 13.29 15.92 -35.42
C SER A 142 14.18 16.58 -36.47
N GLY A 143 15.51 16.46 -36.36
CA GLY A 143 16.40 16.75 -37.49
C GLY A 143 17.75 17.40 -37.18
N PRO A 144 18.56 17.67 -38.22
CA PRO A 144 19.77 18.50 -38.12
C PRO A 144 19.41 19.87 -37.53
N ILE A 145 20.33 20.49 -36.80
CA ILE A 145 20.18 21.79 -36.09
C ILE A 145 19.52 22.87 -36.97
N ASP A 146 19.71 22.80 -38.29
CA ASP A 146 19.18 23.76 -39.27
C ASP A 146 17.68 23.61 -39.60
N ARG A 147 16.99 22.57 -39.09
CA ARG A 147 15.54 22.33 -39.30
C ARG A 147 14.79 22.12 -37.99
N LEU A 148 15.16 22.86 -36.95
CA LEU A 148 14.30 23.04 -35.79
C LEU A 148 13.03 23.74 -36.30
N GLY A 149 11.94 22.98 -36.42
CA GLY A 149 10.61 23.59 -36.40
C GLY A 149 10.51 24.44 -35.13
N PRO A 150 9.61 25.44 -35.10
CA PRO A 150 9.39 26.23 -33.90
C PRO A 150 9.23 25.27 -32.74
N ILE A 151 10.11 25.38 -31.74
CA ILE A 151 10.03 24.57 -30.54
C ILE A 151 8.68 24.91 -29.93
N GLU A 152 7.79 23.92 -29.90
CA GLU A 152 6.53 24.07 -29.20
C GLU A 152 6.87 24.55 -27.78
N PRO A 153 6.22 25.62 -27.31
CA PRO A 153 6.54 26.21 -26.02
C PRO A 153 6.58 25.10 -24.99
N LEU A 154 7.70 25.04 -24.24
CA LEU A 154 8.00 24.03 -23.24
C LEU A 154 6.76 23.81 -22.37
N THR A 155 5.99 22.78 -22.70
CA THR A 155 4.75 22.49 -22.01
C THR A 155 5.11 21.61 -20.82
N HIS A 156 4.49 21.90 -19.68
CA HIS A 156 4.59 21.04 -18.51
C HIS A 156 4.15 19.64 -18.95
N GLY A 157 5.06 18.67 -18.81
CA GLY A 157 4.86 17.32 -19.31
C GLY A 157 3.77 16.62 -18.54
N THR A 158 2.55 16.63 -19.07
CA THR A 158 1.43 15.86 -18.54
C THR A 158 1.49 14.49 -19.20
N SER A 159 1.85 13.45 -18.44
CA SER A 159 1.67 12.08 -18.89
C SER A 159 0.30 11.62 -18.38
N HIS A 160 -0.72 11.71 -19.23
CA HIS A 160 -2.08 11.22 -18.93
C HIS A 160 -2.19 9.69 -18.92
N ARG A 161 -1.14 9.01 -18.44
CA ARG A 161 -1.05 7.56 -18.49
C ARG A 161 -1.25 6.98 -17.11
N ILE A 162 -2.28 6.14 -16.99
CA ILE A 162 -2.51 5.33 -15.80
C ILE A 162 -1.31 4.40 -15.61
N LEU A 163 -0.61 4.56 -14.49
CA LEU A 163 0.55 3.78 -14.10
C LEU A 163 0.08 2.59 -13.26
N HIS A 164 -0.09 1.45 -13.91
CA HIS A 164 -0.51 0.21 -13.27
C HIS A 164 0.55 -0.35 -12.31
N PRO A 165 0.14 -1.06 -11.24
CA PRO A 165 1.05 -1.82 -10.40
C PRO A 165 1.96 -2.74 -11.21
N ARG A 166 3.25 -2.76 -10.90
CA ARG A 166 4.19 -3.75 -11.43
C ARG A 166 3.85 -5.12 -10.85
N SER A 167 3.64 -6.12 -11.69
CA SER A 167 3.52 -7.50 -11.24
C SER A 167 4.92 -8.08 -11.01
N ALA A 168 5.08 -8.89 -9.96
CA ALA A 168 6.34 -9.60 -9.69
C ALA A 168 6.75 -10.56 -10.82
N GLN A 169 5.80 -10.93 -11.69
CA GLN A 169 5.99 -11.85 -12.81
C GLN A 169 6.21 -11.13 -14.16
N ASP A 170 6.30 -9.80 -14.15
CA ASP A 170 6.56 -9.04 -15.37
C ASP A 170 8.04 -9.14 -15.76
N ASP A 171 8.31 -9.90 -16.83
CA ASP A 171 9.61 -9.93 -17.50
C ASP A 171 10.02 -8.52 -17.97
N GLU A 172 11.31 -8.20 -17.90
CA GLU A 172 11.88 -6.89 -18.28
C GLU A 172 11.48 -6.39 -19.69
N THR A 173 11.08 -7.30 -20.57
CA THR A 173 10.67 -7.03 -21.96
C THR A 173 9.21 -6.59 -22.09
N ALA A 174 8.38 -6.86 -21.09
CA ALA A 174 7.09 -6.23 -20.93
C ALA A 174 7.33 -5.05 -19.97
N THR A 175 7.22 -3.79 -20.36
CA THR A 175 5.91 -3.23 -20.62
C THR A 175 6.02 -1.70 -20.80
N TYR A 176 6.06 -1.20 -22.03
CA TYR A 176 5.99 0.26 -22.28
C TYR A 176 4.78 0.94 -21.64
N TRP A 177 3.74 0.20 -21.23
CA TRP A 177 2.54 0.71 -20.57
C TRP A 177 2.54 0.69 -19.03
N LYS A 178 3.59 0.13 -18.39
CA LYS A 178 3.75 0.15 -16.92
C LYS A 178 4.78 1.16 -16.44
N THR A 179 5.37 1.90 -17.36
CA THR A 179 6.32 2.97 -17.09
C THR A 179 5.80 4.27 -17.67
N ALA A 180 5.92 5.34 -16.89
CA ALA A 180 5.84 6.69 -17.40
C ALA A 180 7.27 7.20 -17.61
N THR A 181 7.56 7.76 -18.77
CA THR A 181 8.88 8.26 -19.13
C THR A 181 8.79 9.70 -19.58
N PHE A 182 9.69 10.54 -19.09
CA PHE A 182 9.81 11.94 -19.48
C PHE A 182 11.25 12.19 -19.93
N ASP A 183 11.42 12.87 -21.06
CA ASP A 183 12.72 13.39 -21.47
C ASP A 183 12.75 14.89 -21.14
N VAL A 184 13.52 15.25 -20.11
CA VAL A 184 13.65 16.62 -19.62
C VAL A 184 14.84 17.29 -20.29
N CYS A 185 14.62 18.39 -21.00
CA CYS A 185 15.68 19.19 -21.60
C CYS A 185 15.86 20.50 -20.84
N PHE A 186 17.11 20.94 -20.66
CA PHE A 186 17.46 22.26 -20.14
C PHE A 186 17.98 23.14 -21.28
N ALA A 187 17.33 24.28 -21.49
CA ALA A 187 17.66 25.24 -22.53
C ALA A 187 17.99 26.60 -21.93
N HIS A 188 18.73 27.41 -22.69
CA HIS A 188 18.99 28.80 -22.30
C HIS A 188 17.69 29.58 -22.14
N ARG A 189 17.67 30.54 -21.21
CA ARG A 189 16.49 31.38 -20.92
C ARG A 189 15.92 32.07 -22.17
N ASP A 190 16.81 32.65 -22.97
CA ASP A 190 16.46 33.52 -24.09
C ASP A 190 16.61 32.84 -25.45
N ARG A 191 17.03 31.57 -25.47
CA ARG A 191 17.30 30.84 -26.71
C ARG A 191 16.74 29.43 -26.67
N ASP A 192 16.29 29.04 -27.84
CA ASP A 192 15.76 27.72 -28.15
C ASP A 192 16.87 26.67 -28.39
N VAL A 193 17.92 26.72 -27.56
CA VAL A 193 19.13 25.90 -27.68
C VAL A 193 19.41 25.22 -26.33
N PRO A 194 19.70 23.90 -26.31
CA PRO A 194 20.10 23.21 -25.09
C PRO A 194 21.37 23.83 -24.52
N ILE A 195 21.47 23.88 -23.19
CA ILE A 195 22.67 24.39 -22.50
C ILE A 195 23.84 23.40 -22.65
N LEU A 196 23.52 22.11 -22.75
CA LEU A 196 24.49 21.02 -22.80
C LEU A 196 25.27 21.04 -24.11
N ASN A 197 26.60 21.06 -24.02
CA ASN A 197 27.44 21.08 -25.21
C ASN A 197 27.51 19.69 -25.87
N ALA A 198 27.70 19.70 -27.18
CA ALA A 198 28.09 18.51 -27.92
C ALA A 198 29.54 18.14 -27.59
N ALA A 199 29.76 16.96 -27.02
CA ALA A 199 31.09 16.48 -26.63
C ALA A 199 31.98 16.16 -27.86
N ALA A 200 31.38 15.79 -28.98
CA ALA A 200 32.07 15.59 -30.25
C ALA A 200 31.14 15.87 -31.42
N THR A 201 31.61 16.72 -32.32
CA THR A 201 30.95 16.94 -33.62
C THR A 201 31.74 16.16 -34.66
N ASP A 202 31.21 15.03 -35.10
CA ASP A 202 31.70 14.39 -36.33
C ASP A 202 31.29 15.30 -37.51
N ASP A 203 32.07 15.32 -38.60
CA ASP A 203 31.83 16.14 -39.82
C ASP A 203 30.41 15.94 -40.40
N ARG A 204 29.73 14.89 -39.94
CA ARG A 204 28.34 14.52 -40.25
C ARG A 204 27.28 15.30 -39.45
N ARG A 205 27.38 16.63 -39.30
CA ARG A 205 26.30 17.58 -38.89
C ARG A 205 25.39 17.23 -37.69
N ARG A 206 25.66 16.15 -36.95
CA ARG A 206 24.90 15.72 -35.78
C ARG A 206 25.92 15.38 -34.70
N PRO A 207 25.80 15.98 -33.52
CA PRO A 207 26.62 15.57 -32.40
C PRO A 207 26.34 14.10 -32.09
N THR A 208 27.40 13.29 -32.06
CA THR A 208 27.29 11.86 -31.77
C THR A 208 27.07 11.63 -30.28
N ARG A 209 27.55 12.57 -29.45
CA ARG A 209 27.48 12.53 -27.98
C ARG A 209 27.37 13.92 -27.39
N TYR A 210 26.68 14.03 -26.27
CA TYR A 210 26.64 15.22 -25.43
C TYR A 210 27.49 15.03 -24.17
N GLU A 211 27.90 16.14 -23.56
CA GLU A 211 28.50 16.12 -22.23
C GLU A 211 27.50 15.53 -21.22
N GLN A 212 27.97 14.77 -20.23
CA GLN A 212 27.08 14.21 -19.22
C GLN A 212 26.77 15.27 -18.17
N LEU A 213 25.49 15.46 -17.81
CA LEU A 213 25.14 16.32 -16.68
C LEU A 213 25.57 15.65 -15.37
N ASP A 214 26.04 16.45 -14.42
CA ASP A 214 26.11 16.00 -13.04
C ASP A 214 24.68 15.92 -12.47
N MET A 215 24.20 14.69 -12.26
CA MET A 215 22.84 14.44 -11.79
C MET A 215 22.61 14.91 -10.35
N ASP A 216 23.67 15.11 -9.56
CA ASP A 216 23.56 15.64 -8.19
C ASP A 216 23.17 17.11 -8.18
N LEU A 217 23.39 17.79 -9.31
CA LEU A 217 23.06 19.20 -9.53
C LEU A 217 21.70 19.39 -10.21
N VAL A 218 21.03 18.31 -10.58
CA VAL A 218 19.72 18.32 -11.21
C VAL A 218 18.65 17.93 -10.21
N ILE A 219 17.63 18.77 -10.06
CA ILE A 219 16.48 18.54 -9.19
C ILE A 219 15.24 18.41 -10.07
N ILE A 220 14.51 17.30 -9.94
CA ILE A 220 13.28 17.03 -10.69
C ILE A 220 12.15 16.75 -9.70
N THR A 221 11.02 17.43 -9.87
CA THR A 221 9.82 17.23 -9.06
C THR A 221 8.73 16.58 -9.90
N VAL A 222 8.34 15.38 -9.49
CA VAL A 222 7.25 14.61 -10.12
C VAL A 222 6.06 14.59 -9.17
N HIS A 223 4.90 14.95 -9.69
CA HIS A 223 3.63 14.92 -9.00
C HIS A 223 2.81 13.70 -9.43
N PHE A 224 2.08 13.14 -8.48
CA PHE A 224 1.31 11.92 -8.65
C PHE A 224 -0.11 12.15 -8.15
N THR A 225 -1.09 11.64 -8.90
CA THR A 225 -2.49 11.62 -8.50
C THR A 225 -3.05 10.21 -8.57
N THR A 226 -3.64 9.71 -7.49
CA THR A 226 -4.34 8.41 -7.46
C THR A 226 -5.82 8.51 -7.76
N ALA A 227 -6.46 7.36 -7.95
CA ALA A 227 -7.89 7.26 -8.22
C ALA A 227 -8.80 7.80 -7.11
N ASP A 228 -8.31 7.83 -5.86
CA ASP A 228 -8.98 8.46 -4.73
C ASP A 228 -8.72 9.98 -4.62
N GLY A 229 -8.04 10.58 -5.60
CA GLY A 229 -7.73 12.01 -5.65
C GLY A 229 -6.60 12.44 -4.70
N LEU A 230 -5.92 11.50 -4.04
CA LEU A 230 -4.74 11.82 -3.25
C LEU A 230 -3.59 12.27 -4.17
N ARG A 231 -2.97 13.37 -3.76
CA ARG A 231 -1.89 14.06 -4.47
C ARG A 231 -0.63 14.08 -3.64
N TRP A 232 0.50 13.74 -4.24
CA TRP A 232 1.80 13.83 -3.59
C TRP A 232 2.90 14.11 -4.61
N GLN A 233 4.08 14.50 -4.12
CA GLN A 233 5.22 14.83 -4.95
C GLN A 233 6.47 14.07 -4.49
N VAL A 234 7.33 13.71 -5.44
CA VAL A 234 8.65 13.16 -5.20
C VAL A 234 9.66 14.12 -5.80
N ILE A 235 10.64 14.52 -4.99
CA ILE A 235 11.78 15.31 -5.43
C ILE A 235 12.93 14.34 -5.62
N VAL A 236 13.46 14.31 -6.83
CA VAL A 236 14.62 13.51 -7.21
C VAL A 236 15.81 14.45 -7.37
N GLN A 237 16.88 14.16 -6.64
CA GLN A 237 18.17 14.80 -6.76
C GLN A 237 19.23 13.71 -6.71
N GLY A 238 20.18 13.73 -7.66
CA GLY A 238 21.16 12.66 -7.82
C GLY A 238 20.70 11.55 -8.76
N GLY A 239 21.69 10.86 -9.34
CA GLY A 239 21.45 9.71 -10.24
C GLY A 239 20.81 8.53 -9.50
N VAL A 240 20.10 7.68 -10.26
CA VAL A 240 19.43 6.42 -9.86
C VAL A 240 19.23 6.25 -8.35
N GLY A 241 18.07 6.72 -7.86
CA GLY A 241 17.54 6.26 -6.59
C GLY A 241 17.12 4.80 -6.71
N ASP A 242 18.03 3.88 -6.36
CA ASP A 242 17.74 2.44 -6.36
C ASP A 242 16.61 2.08 -5.38
N ASP A 243 16.43 2.91 -4.35
CA ASP A 243 15.40 2.68 -3.34
C ASP A 243 14.07 3.33 -3.74
N PRO A 244 12.99 2.54 -3.82
CA PRO A 244 11.68 3.10 -4.05
C PRO A 244 11.24 4.00 -2.89
N VAL A 245 10.70 5.16 -3.23
CA VAL A 245 10.26 6.14 -2.23
C VAL A 245 8.96 5.66 -1.59
N ARG A 246 9.00 5.41 -0.29
CA ARG A 246 7.80 5.14 0.51
C ARG A 246 7.08 6.44 0.79
N VAL A 247 5.95 6.65 0.12
CA VAL A 247 5.09 7.78 0.45
C VAL A 247 4.16 7.36 1.59
N GLN A 248 4.41 7.91 2.77
CA GLN A 248 3.45 7.82 3.86
C GLN A 248 2.26 8.73 3.51
N PRO A 249 1.02 8.20 3.46
CA PRO A 249 -0.14 9.06 3.32
C PRO A 249 -0.13 10.05 4.49
N ARG A 250 -0.20 11.36 4.20
CA ARG A 250 -0.43 12.37 5.23
C ARG A 250 -1.60 11.91 6.09
N SER A 251 -1.41 11.94 7.40
CA SER A 251 -2.41 11.42 8.34
C SER A 251 -3.75 12.12 8.10
N ARG A 252 -4.85 11.46 8.45
CA ARG A 252 -6.19 12.07 8.33
C ARG A 252 -6.27 13.40 9.08
N GLU A 253 -5.51 13.52 10.17
CA GLU A 253 -5.35 14.73 10.98
C GLU A 253 -4.64 15.83 10.19
N ASP A 254 -3.53 15.55 9.51
CA ASP A 254 -2.83 16.52 8.65
C ASP A 254 -3.72 17.05 7.53
N ARG A 255 -4.57 16.19 6.97
CA ARG A 255 -5.54 16.57 5.93
C ARG A 255 -6.63 17.49 6.49
N TRP A 256 -7.05 17.26 7.72
CA TRP A 256 -8.03 18.12 8.41
C TRP A 256 -7.41 19.46 8.78
N LEU A 257 -6.19 19.46 9.34
CA LEU A 257 -5.42 20.65 9.69
C LEU A 257 -5.10 21.53 8.48
N ALA A 258 -4.72 20.94 7.34
CA ALA A 258 -4.52 21.67 6.09
C ALA A 258 -5.82 22.28 5.56
N ARG A 259 -6.97 21.59 5.71
CA ARG A 259 -8.28 22.10 5.29
C ARG A 259 -8.74 23.30 6.12
N ILE A 260 -8.35 23.38 7.39
CA ILE A 260 -8.70 24.51 8.28
C ILE A 260 -7.61 25.60 8.33
N GLY A 261 -6.56 25.50 7.50
CA GLY A 261 -5.50 26.50 7.43
C GLY A 261 -4.57 26.54 8.65
N LEU A 262 -4.45 25.43 9.39
CA LEU A 262 -3.63 25.33 10.61
C LEU A 262 -2.34 24.50 10.42
N SER A 263 -1.91 24.18 9.20
CA SER A 263 -0.59 23.56 9.01
C SER A 263 0.49 24.64 9.17
N GLN A 264 1.35 24.49 10.18
CA GLN A 264 2.59 25.25 10.33
C GLN A 264 3.55 24.98 9.17
#